data_AF-A0A1H1S6J0-F1
#
_entry.id   AF-A0A1H1S6J0-F1
#
_cell.length_a   1.000
_cell.length_b   1.000
_cell.length_c   1.000
_cell.angle_alpha   90.00
_cell.angle_beta   90.00
_cell.angle_gamma   90.00
#
_symmetry.space_group_name_H-M   'P 1'
#
loop_
_entity.id
_entity.type
_entity.pdbx_description
1 polymer ?
#
loop_
_entity_poly.entity_id
_entity_poly.type
_entity_poly.pdbx_seq_one_letter_code
_entity_poly.pdbx_strand_id
1 'polypeptide(L)'
;MESQSYHHRADTAASLPPSRAPRPLRWLVVGVVASIALLIALPIVMMIDQAGLRAAIEEDTGGGLNPEWKDWVLVATIVYAVVLHLIDVALLLWLVPRVLRGRNWARITLTIYLVVATYFSLYSAAQGAMFLWAVIPTDILHVLMIGLLWIPASSRQHFKPQTERTSGAQAHRS
;
A
#
# COMPACT_ATOMS: atom_id res chain seq x y z
N MET A 1 33.74 37.02 -28.38
CA MET A 1 33.87 35.56 -28.57
C MET A 1 33.46 34.84 -27.28
N GLU A 2 32.19 34.96 -26.83
CA GLU A 2 31.74 34.46 -25.51
C GLU A 2 30.43 33.64 -25.55
N SER A 3 29.81 33.47 -26.73
CA SER A 3 28.54 32.75 -26.84
C SER A 3 28.68 31.22 -26.93
N GLN A 4 29.87 30.69 -27.22
CA GLN A 4 30.08 29.25 -27.40
C GLN A 4 30.21 28.46 -26.08
N SER A 5 30.59 29.11 -24.98
CA SER A 5 30.76 28.46 -23.67
C SER A 5 29.44 28.16 -22.95
N TYR A 6 28.34 28.83 -23.33
CA TYR A 6 27.03 28.58 -22.74
C TYR A 6 26.36 27.31 -23.28
N HIS A 7 26.58 26.95 -24.54
CA HIS A 7 25.99 25.75 -25.12
C HIS A 7 26.67 24.47 -24.62
N HIS A 8 27.99 24.50 -24.39
CA HIS A 8 28.72 23.30 -23.98
C HIS A 8 28.36 22.80 -22.57
N ARG A 9 27.96 23.71 -21.66
CA ARG A 9 27.58 23.35 -20.28
C ARG A 9 26.16 22.77 -20.18
N ALA A 10 25.28 23.04 -21.15
CA ALA A 10 23.93 22.47 -21.18
C ALA A 10 23.95 20.97 -21.57
N ASP A 11 24.88 20.58 -22.44
CA ASP A 11 24.95 19.22 -22.98
C ASP A 11 25.66 18.22 -22.04
N THR A 12 26.46 18.69 -21.07
CA THR A 12 27.09 17.81 -20.06
C THR A 12 26.21 17.51 -18.85
N ALA A 13 25.04 18.14 -18.73
CA ALA A 13 24.01 17.73 -17.79
C ALA A 13 23.26 16.45 -18.27
N ALA A 14 23.85 15.74 -19.22
CA ALA A 14 23.45 14.42 -19.70
C ALA A 14 23.26 13.43 -18.53
N SER A 15 21.98 13.14 -18.29
CA SER A 15 21.47 11.81 -17.94
C SER A 15 22.26 11.04 -16.87
N LEU A 16 22.21 11.53 -15.62
CA LEU A 16 22.43 10.63 -14.49
C LEU A 16 21.48 9.43 -14.64
N PRO A 17 21.99 8.17 -14.58
CA PRO A 17 21.16 6.99 -14.76
C PRO A 17 19.99 7.02 -13.77
N PRO A 18 18.80 6.52 -14.16
CA PRO A 18 17.64 6.52 -13.27
C PRO A 18 18.03 5.85 -11.95
N SER A 19 17.93 6.61 -10.86
CA SER A 19 18.27 6.16 -9.51
C SER A 19 17.51 4.87 -9.22
N ARG A 20 18.21 3.72 -9.24
CA ARG A 20 17.61 2.43 -8.89
C ARG A 20 17.06 2.54 -7.46
N ALA A 21 15.85 2.01 -7.25
CA ALA A 21 15.25 2.00 -5.92
C ALA A 21 16.21 1.32 -4.90
N PRO A 22 16.39 1.92 -3.72
CA PRO A 22 17.28 1.37 -2.69
C PRO A 22 16.80 -0.03 -2.26
N ARG A 23 17.74 -0.90 -1.87
CA ARG A 23 17.45 -2.31 -1.49
C ARG A 23 16.26 -2.46 -0.52
N PRO A 24 16.10 -1.64 0.54
CA PRO A 24 14.94 -1.74 1.44
C PRO A 24 13.60 -1.54 0.74
N LEU A 25 13.52 -0.64 -0.25
CA LEU A 25 12.27 -0.41 -1.01
C LEU A 25 11.92 -1.59 -1.93
N ARG A 26 12.85 -2.50 -2.25
CA ARG A 26 12.52 -3.73 -2.98
C ARG A 26 11.71 -4.70 -2.12
N TRP A 27 11.90 -4.68 -0.80
CA TRP A 27 11.06 -5.46 0.14
C TRP A 27 9.62 -4.97 0.19
N LEU A 28 9.36 -3.71 -0.18
CA LEU A 28 8.00 -3.21 -0.34
C LEU A 28 7.21 -4.04 -1.37
N VAL A 29 7.87 -4.50 -2.44
CA VAL A 29 7.23 -5.34 -3.47
C VAL A 29 6.84 -6.70 -2.90
N VAL A 30 7.71 -7.29 -2.06
CA VAL A 30 7.42 -8.56 -1.39
C VAL A 30 6.23 -8.41 -0.44
N GLY A 31 6.22 -7.33 0.35
CA GLY A 31 5.10 -7.01 1.24
C GLY A 31 3.79 -6.85 0.46
N VAL A 32 3.81 -6.15 -0.67
CA VAL A 32 2.64 -5.94 -1.53
C VAL A 32 2.14 -7.25 -2.12
N VAL A 33 3.02 -8.10 -2.63
CA VAL A 33 2.62 -9.42 -3.18
C VAL A 33 1.98 -10.28 -2.10
N ALA A 34 2.56 -10.29 -0.90
CA ALA A 34 2.00 -11.02 0.23
C ALA A 34 0.63 -10.44 0.67
N SER A 35 0.50 -9.12 0.76
CA SER A 35 -0.77 -8.44 1.06
C SER A 35 -1.83 -8.76 0.00
N ILE A 36 -1.50 -8.70 -1.29
CA ILE A 36 -2.44 -9.05 -2.37
C ILE A 36 -2.90 -10.50 -2.25
N ALA A 37 -1.99 -11.44 -1.95
CA ALA A 37 -2.36 -12.83 -1.75
C ALA A 37 -3.34 -13.01 -0.58
N LEU A 38 -3.09 -12.34 0.55
CA LEU A 38 -3.98 -12.36 1.71
C LEU A 38 -5.34 -11.70 1.42
N LEU A 39 -5.32 -10.56 0.73
CA LEU A 39 -6.52 -9.83 0.32
C LEU A 39 -7.41 -10.66 -0.63
N ILE A 40 -6.83 -11.49 -1.49
CA ILE A 40 -7.59 -12.37 -2.39
C ILE A 40 -8.05 -13.64 -1.64
N ALA A 41 -7.23 -14.16 -0.73
CA ALA A 41 -7.56 -15.39 0.01
C ALA A 41 -8.79 -15.22 0.90
N LEU A 42 -8.96 -14.05 1.53
CA LEU A 42 -10.11 -13.78 2.42
C LEU A 42 -11.47 -13.96 1.72
N PRO A 43 -11.81 -13.26 0.61
CA PRO A 43 -13.10 -13.44 -0.06
C PRO A 43 -13.28 -14.85 -0.64
N ILE A 44 -12.19 -15.53 -1.03
CA ILE A 44 -12.27 -16.94 -1.45
C ILE A 44 -12.72 -17.82 -0.27
N VAL A 45 -12.13 -17.63 0.91
CA VAL A 45 -12.54 -18.36 2.12
C VAL A 45 -13.98 -18.03 2.49
N MET A 46 -14.42 -16.77 2.38
CA MET A 46 -15.81 -16.38 2.60
C MET A 46 -16.79 -17.10 1.64
N MET A 47 -16.39 -17.34 0.39
CA MET A 47 -17.21 -18.08 -0.58
C MET A 47 -17.26 -19.59 -0.29
N ILE A 48 -16.19 -20.15 0.27
CA ILE A 48 -16.08 -21.58 0.61
C ILE A 48 -16.79 -21.87 1.95
N ASP A 49 -16.54 -21.05 2.97
CA ASP A 49 -17.08 -21.18 4.32
C ASP A 49 -18.23 -20.18 4.56
N GLN A 50 -19.30 -20.35 3.78
CA GLN A 50 -20.50 -19.54 3.94
C GLN A 50 -21.20 -19.80 5.28
N ALA A 51 -21.00 -20.98 5.89
CA ALA A 51 -21.56 -21.30 7.20
C ALA A 51 -20.92 -20.45 8.29
N GLY A 52 -19.58 -20.36 8.30
CA GLY A 52 -18.86 -19.45 9.19
C GLY A 52 -19.27 -17.99 8.98
N LEU A 53 -19.41 -17.56 7.72
CA LEU A 53 -19.83 -16.18 7.42
C LEU A 53 -21.27 -15.90 7.88
N ARG A 54 -22.20 -16.84 7.72
CA ARG A 54 -23.57 -16.72 8.26
C ARG A 54 -23.56 -16.60 9.77
N ALA A 55 -22.75 -17.40 10.47
CA ALA A 55 -22.64 -17.32 11.92
C ALA A 55 -22.10 -15.94 12.38
N ALA A 56 -21.09 -15.40 11.69
CA ALA A 56 -20.57 -14.06 11.96
C ALA A 56 -21.63 -12.96 11.73
N ILE A 57 -22.42 -13.06 10.66
CA ILE A 57 -23.53 -12.13 10.40
C ILE A 57 -24.63 -12.23 11.48
N GLU A 58 -24.96 -13.44 11.93
CA GLU A 58 -25.94 -13.65 12.99
C GLU A 58 -25.45 -13.10 14.34
N GLU A 59 -24.16 -13.23 14.63
CA GLU A 59 -23.51 -12.65 15.81
C GLU A 59 -23.56 -11.11 15.77
N ASP A 60 -23.15 -10.48 14.66
CA ASP A 60 -23.16 -9.01 14.50
C ASP A 60 -24.57 -8.42 14.56
N THR A 61 -25.56 -9.10 13.98
CA THR A 61 -26.96 -8.62 13.96
C THR A 61 -27.79 -9.04 15.17
N GLY A 62 -27.21 -9.78 16.12
CA GLY A 62 -27.92 -10.32 17.29
C GLY A 62 -29.05 -11.30 16.93
N GLY A 63 -28.96 -11.96 15.77
CA GLY A 63 -29.95 -12.91 15.26
C GLY A 63 -31.28 -12.30 14.79
N GLY A 64 -31.41 -10.96 14.81
CA GLY A 64 -32.67 -10.25 14.51
C GLY A 64 -33.04 -10.17 13.03
N LEU A 65 -32.22 -10.71 12.12
CA LEU A 65 -32.50 -10.69 10.68
C LEU A 65 -33.69 -11.60 10.32
N ASN A 66 -34.68 -11.02 9.65
CA ASN A 66 -35.75 -11.77 9.01
C ASN A 66 -35.14 -12.81 8.03
N PRO A 67 -35.57 -14.09 8.08
CA PRO A 67 -35.09 -15.16 7.21
C PRO A 67 -34.98 -14.79 5.73
N GLU A 68 -35.90 -14.00 5.19
CA GLU A 68 -35.92 -13.57 3.78
C GLU A 68 -34.70 -12.72 3.40
N TRP A 69 -34.13 -11.98 4.35
CA TRP A 69 -32.98 -11.11 4.12
C TRP A 69 -31.63 -11.79 4.34
N LYS A 70 -31.60 -12.95 5.02
CA LYS A 70 -30.33 -13.61 5.40
C LYS A 70 -29.48 -13.97 4.18
N ASP A 71 -30.10 -14.53 3.15
CA ASP A 71 -29.40 -14.91 1.92
C ASP A 71 -28.93 -13.68 1.14
N TRP A 72 -29.74 -12.61 1.11
CA TRP A 72 -29.35 -11.36 0.47
C TRP A 72 -28.17 -10.69 1.17
N VAL A 73 -28.19 -10.60 2.51
CA VAL A 73 -27.11 -10.02 3.31
C VAL A 73 -25.82 -10.81 3.12
N LEU A 74 -25.88 -12.14 3.10
CA LEU A 74 -24.71 -12.98 2.83
C LEU A 74 -24.07 -12.64 1.48
N VAL A 75 -24.87 -12.61 0.41
CA VAL A 75 -24.38 -12.27 -0.94
C VAL A 75 -23.83 -10.85 -0.97
N ALA A 76 -24.55 -9.88 -0.38
CA ALA A 76 -24.13 -8.49 -0.32
C ALA A 76 -22.78 -8.33 0.40
N THR A 77 -22.58 -9.02 1.51
CA THR A 77 -21.32 -9.02 2.27
C THR A 77 -20.16 -9.60 1.45
N ILE A 78 -20.37 -10.71 0.74
CA ILE A 78 -19.34 -11.29 -0.13
C ILE A 78 -18.99 -10.33 -1.27
N VAL A 79 -20.00 -9.77 -1.94
CA VAL A 79 -19.78 -8.82 -3.05
C VAL A 79 -19.07 -7.57 -2.56
N TYR A 80 -19.49 -7.02 -1.42
CA TYR A 80 -18.85 -5.87 -0.79
C TYR A 80 -17.38 -6.15 -0.48
N ALA A 81 -17.08 -7.29 0.15
CA ALA A 81 -15.71 -7.71 0.45
C ALA A 81 -14.88 -7.81 -0.83
N VAL A 82 -15.37 -8.52 -1.86
CA VAL A 82 -14.65 -8.65 -3.14
C VAL A 82 -14.33 -7.28 -3.75
N VAL A 83 -15.31 -6.38 -3.83
CA VAL A 83 -15.13 -5.05 -4.43
C VAL A 83 -14.10 -4.25 -3.65
N LEU A 84 -14.20 -4.22 -2.32
CA LEU A 84 -13.26 -3.50 -1.46
C LEU A 84 -11.83 -4.01 -1.64
N HIS A 85 -11.64 -5.32 -1.64
CA HIS A 85 -10.31 -5.93 -1.81
C HIS A 85 -9.74 -5.70 -3.22
N LEU A 86 -10.58 -5.67 -4.27
CA LEU A 86 -10.13 -5.32 -5.62
C LEU A 86 -9.67 -3.86 -5.73
N ILE A 87 -10.35 -2.94 -5.03
CA ILE A 87 -9.92 -1.54 -4.93
C ILE A 87 -8.56 -1.45 -4.24
N ASP A 88 -8.37 -2.19 -3.14
CA ASP A 88 -7.11 -2.26 -2.40
C ASP A 88 -5.95 -2.75 -3.29
N VAL A 89 -6.17 -3.85 -4.02
CA VAL A 89 -5.19 -4.38 -4.98
C VAL A 89 -4.85 -3.33 -6.04
N ALA A 90 -5.85 -2.66 -6.61
CA ALA A 90 -5.64 -1.63 -7.62
C ALA A 90 -4.82 -0.45 -7.07
N LEU A 91 -5.12 0.02 -5.85
CA LEU A 91 -4.38 1.09 -5.19
C LEU A 91 -2.93 0.71 -4.91
N LEU A 92 -2.67 -0.50 -4.41
CA LEU A 92 -1.33 -1.02 -4.17
C LEU A 92 -0.53 -1.09 -5.48
N LEU A 93 -1.09 -1.71 -6.53
CA LEU A 93 -0.45 -1.82 -7.85
C LEU A 93 -0.19 -0.45 -8.49
N TRP A 94 -1.01 0.55 -8.18
CA TRP A 94 -0.87 1.90 -8.72
C TRP A 94 0.14 2.77 -7.95
N LEU A 95 0.14 2.70 -6.62
CA LEU A 95 0.96 3.54 -5.75
C LEU A 95 2.40 3.02 -5.64
N VAL A 96 2.59 1.71 -5.52
CA VAL A 96 3.91 1.11 -5.26
C VAL A 96 4.91 1.44 -6.37
N PRO A 97 4.61 1.30 -7.68
CA PRO A 97 5.53 1.71 -8.73
C PRO A 97 5.87 3.21 -8.68
N ARG A 98 4.95 4.07 -8.24
CA ARG A 98 5.20 5.52 -8.09
C ARG A 98 6.14 5.80 -6.91
N VAL A 99 5.99 5.07 -5.81
CA VAL A 99 6.91 5.12 -4.67
C VAL A 99 8.30 4.66 -5.09
N LEU A 100 8.41 3.55 -5.83
CA LEU A 100 9.70 3.05 -6.34
C LEU A 100 10.38 4.07 -7.27
N ARG A 101 9.61 4.89 -8.01
CA ARG A 101 10.09 6.02 -8.81
C ARG A 101 10.48 7.26 -8.00
N GLY A 102 10.41 7.22 -6.66
CA GLY A 102 10.83 8.32 -5.79
C GLY A 102 9.82 9.46 -5.66
N ARG A 103 8.54 9.24 -6.03
CA ARG A 103 7.50 10.28 -5.90
C ARG A 103 7.08 10.45 -4.43
N ASN A 104 7.40 11.60 -3.83
CA ASN A 104 7.09 11.86 -2.41
C ASN A 104 5.59 11.87 -2.10
N TRP A 105 4.75 12.42 -3.00
CA TRP A 105 3.29 12.35 -2.84
C TRP A 105 2.79 10.90 -2.77
N ALA A 106 3.31 10.00 -3.60
CA ALA A 106 2.90 8.60 -3.59
C ALA A 106 3.27 7.89 -2.28
N ARG A 107 4.38 8.27 -1.66
CA ARG A 107 4.80 7.76 -0.35
C ARG A 107 3.81 8.17 0.74
N ILE A 108 3.38 9.44 0.75
CA ILE A 108 2.39 9.96 1.71
C ILE A 108 1.05 9.27 1.49
N THR A 109 0.56 9.23 0.24
CA THR A 109 -0.71 8.57 -0.10
C THR A 109 -0.70 7.09 0.27
N LEU A 110 0.37 6.35 -0.02
CA LEU A 110 0.49 4.95 0.36
C LEU A 110 0.49 4.79 1.89
N THR A 111 1.11 5.69 2.64
CA THR A 111 1.10 5.65 4.11
C THR A 111 -0.31 5.85 4.66
N ILE A 112 -1.03 6.87 4.18
CA ILE A 112 -2.42 7.15 4.59
C ILE A 112 -3.31 5.95 4.25
N TYR A 113 -3.17 5.43 3.03
CA TYR A 113 -3.89 4.26 2.59
C TYR A 113 -3.65 3.04 3.49
N LEU A 114 -2.40 2.70 3.80
CA LEU A 114 -2.09 1.55 4.67
C LEU A 114 -2.67 1.70 6.08
N VAL A 115 -2.67 2.92 6.63
CA VAL A 115 -3.31 3.20 7.93
C VAL A 115 -4.81 2.98 7.87
N VAL A 116 -5.47 3.51 6.83
CA VAL A 116 -6.92 3.35 6.63
C VAL A 116 -7.28 1.88 6.39
N ALA A 117 -6.52 1.17 5.55
CA ALA A 117 -6.70 -0.25 5.29
C ALA A 117 -6.54 -1.08 6.58
N THR A 118 -5.54 -0.77 7.41
CA THR A 118 -5.35 -1.41 8.72
C THR A 118 -6.53 -1.15 9.65
N TYR A 119 -7.05 0.08 9.68
CA TYR A 119 -8.24 0.39 10.48
C TYR A 119 -9.47 -0.43 10.05
N PHE A 120 -9.75 -0.51 8.74
CA PHE A 120 -10.86 -1.31 8.21
C PHE A 120 -10.64 -2.82 8.42
N SER A 121 -9.40 -3.29 8.31
CA SER A 121 -9.01 -4.67 8.60
C SER A 121 -9.32 -5.04 10.06
N LEU A 122 -8.90 -4.21 11.02
CA LEU A 122 -9.22 -4.41 12.43
C LEU A 122 -10.71 -4.33 12.73
N TYR A 123 -11.44 -3.42 12.06
CA TYR A 123 -12.90 -3.36 12.17
C TYR A 123 -13.54 -4.67 11.69
N SER A 124 -13.10 -5.21 10.55
CA SER A 124 -13.58 -6.52 10.06
C SER A 124 -13.20 -7.66 11.01
N ALA A 125 -12.05 -7.59 11.67
CA ALA A 125 -11.60 -8.60 12.63
C ALA A 125 -12.49 -8.68 13.87
N ALA A 126 -13.03 -7.54 14.30
CA ALA A 126 -13.96 -7.46 15.42
C ALA A 126 -15.32 -8.11 15.12
N GLN A 127 -15.64 -8.37 13.85
CA GLN A 127 -16.89 -8.99 13.41
C GLN A 127 -16.88 -10.52 13.43
N GLY A 128 -15.74 -11.15 13.71
CA GLY A 128 -15.69 -12.60 13.81
C GLY A 128 -14.29 -13.18 13.81
N ALA A 129 -14.08 -14.23 14.62
CA ALA A 129 -12.78 -14.90 14.74
C ALA A 129 -12.29 -15.51 13.41
N MET A 130 -13.21 -15.82 12.49
CA MET A 130 -12.88 -16.38 11.16
C MET A 130 -12.02 -15.45 10.30
N PHE A 131 -11.96 -14.15 10.61
CA PHE A 131 -11.16 -13.17 9.85
C PHE A 131 -9.74 -12.99 10.40
N LEU A 132 -9.50 -13.36 11.67
CA LEU A 132 -8.25 -13.06 12.38
C LEU A 132 -7.00 -13.64 11.70
N TRP A 133 -7.11 -14.83 11.12
CA TRP A 133 -5.97 -15.50 10.46
C TRP A 133 -5.43 -14.71 9.27
N ALA A 134 -6.25 -13.91 8.60
CA ALA A 134 -5.87 -13.08 7.46
C ALA A 134 -5.60 -11.62 7.86
N VAL A 135 -6.39 -11.08 8.79
CA VAL A 135 -6.24 -9.70 9.30
C VAL A 135 -4.87 -9.53 9.97
N ILE A 136 -4.53 -10.37 10.95
CA ILE A 136 -3.30 -10.24 11.73
C ILE A 136 -2.04 -10.18 10.84
N PRO A 137 -1.79 -11.13 9.92
CA PRO A 137 -0.62 -11.06 9.06
C PRO A 137 -0.67 -9.88 8.08
N THR A 138 -1.86 -9.49 7.60
CA THR A 138 -2.01 -8.33 6.70
C THR A 138 -1.63 -7.03 7.42
N ASP A 139 -2.08 -6.84 8.65
CA ASP A 139 -1.78 -5.65 9.45
C ASP A 139 -0.28 -5.57 9.81
N ILE A 140 0.33 -6.71 10.15
CA ILE A 140 1.78 -6.80 10.35
C ILE A 140 2.52 -6.35 9.08
N LEU A 141 2.09 -6.83 7.90
CA LEU A 141 2.68 -6.40 6.63
C LEU A 141 2.51 -4.90 6.40
N HIS A 142 1.33 -4.33 6.66
CA HIS A 142 1.09 -2.89 6.52
C HIS A 142 2.04 -2.07 7.41
N VAL A 143 2.21 -2.46 8.67
CA VAL A 143 3.13 -1.79 9.60
C VAL A 143 4.58 -1.89 9.11
N LEU A 144 5.00 -3.07 8.66
CA LEU A 144 6.34 -3.27 8.09
C LEU A 144 6.56 -2.42 6.84
N MET A 145 5.56 -2.34 5.96
CA MET A 145 5.60 -1.51 4.75
C MET A 145 5.72 -0.02 5.11
N ILE A 146 4.95 0.48 6.08
CA ILE A 146 5.09 1.84 6.59
C ILE A 146 6.50 2.06 7.15
N GLY A 147 7.02 1.12 7.92
CA GLY A 147 8.39 1.13 8.44
C GLY A 147 9.42 1.27 7.32
N LEU A 148 9.32 0.47 6.25
CA LEU A 148 10.22 0.52 5.09
C LEU A 148 10.16 1.86 4.35
N LEU A 149 9.01 2.53 4.35
CA LEU A 149 8.84 3.85 3.72
C LEU A 149 9.50 4.97 4.53
N TRP A 150 9.59 4.87 5.86
CA TRP A 150 9.99 6.00 6.71
C TRP A 150 11.28 5.80 7.52
N ILE A 151 11.61 4.58 7.92
CA ILE A 151 12.73 4.30 8.84
C ILE A 151 14.10 4.30 8.13
N PRO A 152 14.32 3.55 7.02
CA PRO A 152 15.64 3.46 6.41
C PRO A 152 16.12 4.84 5.91
N ALA A 153 17.35 5.21 6.28
CA ALA A 153 17.96 6.47 5.80
C ALA A 153 18.03 6.53 4.27
N SER A 154 18.26 5.40 3.61
CA SER A 154 18.27 5.28 2.15
C SER A 154 16.89 5.55 1.53
N SER A 155 15.80 5.11 2.16
CA SER A 155 14.44 5.46 1.75
C SER A 155 14.24 6.96 1.85
N ARG A 156 14.60 7.59 2.98
CA ARG A 156 14.45 9.05 3.17
C ARG A 156 15.23 9.87 2.14
N GLN A 157 16.45 9.46 1.79
CA GLN A 157 17.27 10.13 0.77
C GLN A 157 16.71 9.98 -0.65
N HIS A 158 16.04 8.86 -0.95
CA HIS A 158 15.42 8.59 -2.25
C HIS A 158 14.30 9.59 -2.59
N PHE A 159 13.62 10.15 -1.58
CA PHE A 159 12.51 11.09 -1.75
C PHE A 159 12.89 12.58 -1.63
N LYS A 160 14.18 12.91 -1.45
CA LYS A 160 14.62 14.32 -1.34
C LYS A 160 14.51 15.07 -2.67
N PRO A 161 13.98 16.31 -2.70
CA PRO A 161 13.97 17.15 -3.89
C PRO A 161 15.39 17.40 -4.43
N GLN A 162 15.57 17.41 -5.75
CA GLN A 162 16.88 17.60 -6.39
C GLN A 162 17.49 18.98 -6.10
N THR A 163 16.66 19.98 -5.79
CA THR A 163 17.07 21.36 -5.49
C THR A 163 18.06 21.45 -4.31
N GLU A 164 18.00 20.52 -3.35
CA GLU A 164 18.94 20.49 -2.21
C GLU A 164 20.32 19.93 -2.56
N ARG A 165 20.44 19.12 -3.63
CA ARG A 165 21.73 18.49 -3.99
C ARG A 165 22.70 19.48 -4.66
N THR A 166 22.17 20.46 -5.38
CA THR A 166 22.98 21.47 -6.08
C THR A 166 23.52 22.56 -5.14
N SER A 167 22.75 22.97 -4.12
CA SER A 167 23.21 24.00 -3.17
C SER A 167 24.33 23.50 -2.25
N GLY A 168 24.30 22.23 -1.84
CA GLY A 168 25.39 21.64 -1.03
C GLY A 168 26.71 21.48 -1.81
N ALA A 169 26.64 21.24 -3.12
CA ALA A 169 27.82 21.14 -3.97
C ALA A 169 28.47 22.50 -4.28
N GLN A 170 27.71 23.60 -4.24
CA GLN A 170 28.23 24.95 -4.40
C GLN A 170 28.86 25.51 -3.12
N ALA A 171 28.29 25.22 -1.95
CA ALA A 171 28.81 25.72 -0.66
C ALA A 171 30.19 25.14 -0.28
N HIS A 172 30.59 24.00 -0.84
CA HIS A 172 31.91 23.40 -0.59
C HIS A 172 33.02 23.91 -1.53
N ARG A 173 32.72 24.82 -2.45
CA ARG A 173 33.67 25.37 -3.45
C ARG A 173 34.06 26.83 -3.19
N SER A 174 33.56 27.44 -2.12
CA SER A 174 33.93 28.78 -1.63
C SER A 174 34.77 28.67 -0.38
#